data_AF-A0A699YXM8-F1
#
_entry.id   AF-A0A699YXM8-F1
#
_cell.length_a   1.000
_cell.length_b   1.000
_cell.length_c   1.000
_cell.angle_alpha   90.00
_cell.angle_beta   90.00
_cell.angle_gamma   90.00
#
_symmetry.space_group_name_H-M   'P 1'
#
loop_
_entity.id
_entity.type
_entity.pdbx_description
1 polymer ?
#
loop_
_entity_poly.entity_id
_entity_poly.type
_entity_poly.pdbx_seq_one_letter_code
_entity_poly.pdbx_strand_id
1 'polypeptide(L)' 'AKEVDVIITTALIPNKPAPKLVLAEHVASMKPGSVVVDLSSEAGGNCELTQPGKVVRSDNGVTIVGYTDLPSRLPTQA' A
#
# COMPACT_ATOMS: atom_id res chain seq x y z
N ALA A 1 -11.29 -2.95 -7.54
CA ALA A 1 -9.91 -2.71 -7.99
C ALA A 1 -9.73 -2.84 -9.51
N LYS A 2 -10.46 -3.73 -10.20
CA LYS A 2 -10.36 -4.03 -11.64
C LYS A 2 -10.20 -2.85 -12.62
N GLU A 3 -10.84 -1.71 -12.38
CA GLU A 3 -10.87 -0.61 -13.35
C GLU A 3 -9.80 0.47 -13.10
N VAL A 4 -9.22 0.52 -11.90
CA VAL A 4 -8.29 1.59 -11.50
C VAL A 4 -6.85 1.14 -11.64
N ASP A 5 -5.98 2.08 -12.03
CA ASP A 5 -4.56 1.79 -12.22
C ASP A 5 -3.73 2.08 -10.96
N VAL A 6 -4.21 2.95 -10.06
CA VAL A 6 -3.55 3.32 -8.80
C VAL A 6 -4.54 3.31 -7.65
N ILE A 7 -4.13 2.74 -6.51
CA ILE A 7 -4.86 2.79 -5.24
C ILE A 7 -3.96 3.42 -4.18
N ILE A 8 -4.48 4.38 -3.42
CA ILE A 8 -3.80 4.97 -2.26
C ILE A 8 -4.66 4.72 -1.02
N THR A 9 -4.13 4.02 -0.03
CA THR A 9 -4.84 3.73 1.23
C THR A 9 -4.28 4.54 2.37
N THR A 10 -5.16 5.21 3.11
CA THR A 10 -4.80 6.14 4.18
C THR A 10 -5.51 5.86 5.50
N ALA A 11 -6.36 4.82 5.56
CA ALA A 11 -7.11 4.51 6.77
C ALA A 11 -6.15 4.05 7.88
N LEU A 12 -6.14 4.79 8.98
CA LEU A 12 -5.31 4.53 10.15
C LEU A 12 -6.05 5.03 11.39
N ILE A 13 -6.14 4.19 12.42
CA ILE A 13 -6.61 4.58 13.74
C ILE A 13 -5.41 4.45 14.69
N PRO A 14 -5.02 5.51 15.42
CA PRO A 14 -3.90 5.45 16.35
C PRO A 14 -4.01 4.28 17.33
N ASN A 15 -2.90 3.60 17.57
CA ASN A 15 -2.77 2.45 18.48
C ASN A 15 -3.64 1.23 18.12
N LYS A 16 -4.15 1.14 16.89
CA LYS A 16 -4.83 -0.04 16.38
C LYS A 16 -4.15 -0.56 15.12
N PRO A 17 -4.20 -1.87 14.85
CA PRO A 17 -3.80 -2.40 13.55
C PRO A 17 -4.60 -1.73 12.42
N ALA A 18 -3.95 -1.49 11.29
CA ALA A 18 -4.64 -1.01 10.11
C ALA A 18 -5.67 -2.05 9.63
N PRO A 19 -6.90 -1.64 9.26
CA PRO A 19 -7.90 -2.57 8.76
C PRO A 19 -7.49 -3.10 7.38
N LYS A 20 -7.71 -4.38 7.10
CA LYS A 20 -7.47 -4.94 5.76
C LYS A 20 -8.63 -4.59 4.83
N LEU A 21 -8.38 -3.65 3.92
CA LEU A 21 -9.34 -3.12 2.95
C LEU A 21 -9.02 -3.56 1.51
N VAL A 22 -7.73 -3.71 1.22
CA VAL A 22 -7.24 -4.16 -0.09
C VAL A 22 -6.69 -5.57 0.06
N LEU A 23 -7.56 -6.56 -0.18
CA LEU A 23 -7.23 -7.97 -0.10
C LEU A 23 -6.32 -8.41 -1.24
N ALA A 24 -5.62 -9.53 -1.09
CA ALA A 24 -4.75 -10.09 -2.12
C ALA A 24 -5.51 -10.37 -3.43
N GLU A 25 -6.77 -10.81 -3.35
CA GLU A 25 -7.63 -11.00 -4.52
C GLU A 25 -7.98 -9.68 -5.24
N HIS A 26 -8.09 -8.58 -4.50
CA HIS A 26 -8.31 -7.27 -5.10
C HIS A 26 -7.09 -6.87 -5.93
N VAL A 27 -5.88 -7.08 -5.39
CA VAL A 27 -4.61 -6.81 -6.09
C VAL A 27 -4.45 -7.73 -7.31
N ALA A 28 -4.77 -9.02 -7.16
CA ALA A 28 -4.74 -9.99 -8.27
C ALA A 28 -5.67 -9.60 -9.44
N SER A 29 -6.75 -8.87 -9.15
CA SER A 29 -7.70 -8.38 -10.16
C SER A 29 -7.28 -7.08 -10.87
N MET A 30 -6.22 -6.42 -10.41
CA MET A 30 -5.70 -5.20 -11.04
C MET A 30 -4.92 -5.51 -12.32
N LYS A 31 -4.78 -4.51 -13.18
CA LYS A 31 -3.98 -4.63 -14.40
C LYS A 31 -2.49 -4.77 -14.04
N PRO A 32 -1.71 -5.58 -14.78
CA PRO A 32 -0.25 -5.59 -14.62
C PRO A 32 0.33 -4.19 -14.78
N GLY A 33 1.28 -3.82 -13.92
CA GLY A 33 1.85 -2.48 -13.88
C GLY A 33 1.09 -1.46 -13.02
N SER A 34 -0.10 -1.80 -12.50
CA SER A 34 -0.79 -0.99 -11.50
C SER A 34 0.05 -0.80 -10.22
N VAL A 35 -0.32 0.20 -9.42
CA VAL A 35 0.38 0.55 -8.17
C VAL A 35 -0.58 0.67 -6.98
N VAL A 36 -0.19 0.11 -5.85
CA VAL A 36 -0.82 0.35 -4.55
C VAL A 36 0.17 1.10 -3.66
N VAL A 37 -0.23 2.25 -3.11
CA VAL A 37 0.55 3.01 -2.12
C VAL A 37 -0.18 2.96 -0.79
N ASP A 38 0.46 2.36 0.23
CA ASP A 38 -0.17 2.13 1.52
C ASP A 38 0.46 2.98 2.62
N LEU A 39 -0.23 4.06 2.99
CA LEU A 39 0.27 5.03 3.97
C LEU A 39 0.19 4.54 5.42
N SER A 40 -0.56 3.46 5.69
CA SER A 40 -0.67 2.89 7.05
C SER A 40 0.29 1.71 7.27
N SER A 41 1.31 1.59 6.42
CA SER A 41 2.22 0.44 6.43
C SER A 41 2.90 0.21 7.78
N GLU A 42 3.15 1.25 8.57
CA GLU A 42 3.74 1.12 9.91
C GLU A 42 2.84 0.38 10.91
N ALA A 43 1.52 0.44 10.72
CA ALA A 43 0.51 -0.22 11.55
C ALA A 43 0.04 -1.56 10.94
N GLY A 44 0.82 -2.12 10.02
CA GLY A 44 0.52 -3.37 9.31
C GLY A 44 -0.12 -3.20 7.93
N GLY A 45 -0.50 -1.98 7.53
CA GLY A 45 -0.99 -1.67 6.19
C GLY A 45 -2.46 -2.04 5.93
N ASN A 46 -3.13 -1.25 5.10
CA ASN A 46 -4.48 -1.54 4.60
C ASN A 46 -4.51 -2.60 3.51
N CYS A 47 -3.39 -2.85 2.83
CA CYS A 47 -3.26 -3.91 1.85
C CYS A 47 -2.69 -5.18 2.49
N GLU A 48 -3.23 -6.35 2.14
CA GLU A 48 -2.74 -7.65 2.64
C GLU A 48 -1.32 -7.97 2.16
N LEU A 49 -0.95 -7.48 0.97
CA LEU A 49 0.36 -7.72 0.37
C LEU A 49 1.42 -6.67 0.77
N THR A 50 1.06 -5.69 1.61
CA THR A 50 2.00 -4.67 2.11
C THR A 50 3.08 -5.33 2.97
N GLN A 51 4.35 -5.03 2.66
CA GLN A 51 5.49 -5.31 3.52
C GLN A 51 6.07 -4.00 4.06
N PRO A 52 6.04 -3.76 5.38
CA PRO A 52 6.52 -2.51 5.96
C PRO A 52 7.96 -2.18 5.59
N GLY A 53 8.17 -0.94 5.18
CA GLY A 53 9.47 -0.39 4.77
C GLY A 53 9.91 -0.78 3.37
N LYS A 54 9.10 -1.51 2.59
CA LYS A 54 9.51 -2.10 1.31
C LYS A 54 8.59 -1.72 0.15
N VAL A 55 9.16 -1.85 -1.06
CA VAL A 55 8.39 -1.95 -2.30
C VAL A 55 8.48 -3.39 -2.77
N VAL A 56 7.33 -4.00 -3.01
CA VAL A 56 7.23 -5.40 -3.47
C VAL A 56 6.39 -5.48 -4.73
N ARG A 57 6.56 -6.54 -5.51
CA ARG A 57 5.69 -6.87 -6.64
C ARG A 57 4.86 -8.10 -6.32
N SER A 58 3.58 -8.05 -6.65
CA SER A 58 2.71 -9.24 -6.65
C SER A 58 2.98 -10.11 -7.87
N ASP A 59 2.46 -11.34 -7.84
CA ASP A 59 2.61 -12.31 -8.94
C ASP A 59 2.01 -11.82 -10.26
N ASN A 60 0.93 -11.03 -10.23
CA ASN A 60 0.31 -10.44 -11.41
C ASN A 60 0.95 -9.11 -11.85
N GLY A 61 2.09 -8.72 -11.26
CA GLY A 61 2.88 -7.55 -11.69
C GLY A 61 2.41 -6.20 -11.16
N VAL A 62 1.60 -6.17 -10.09
CA VAL A 62 1.24 -4.93 -9.38
C VAL A 62 2.37 -4.56 -8.43
N THR A 63 2.69 -3.28 -8.33
CA THR A 63 3.70 -2.77 -7.39
C THR A 63 3.03 -2.28 -6.12
N ILE A 64 3.46 -2.76 -4.96
CA ILE A 64 2.93 -2.38 -3.66
C ILE A 64 4.02 -1.60 -2.90
N VAL A 65 3.74 -0.34 -2.60
CA VAL A 65 4.63 0.58 -1.89
C VAL A 65 4.18 0.68 -0.44
N GLY A 66 4.99 0.15 0.47
CA GLY A 66 4.77 0.15 1.92
C GLY A 66 5.85 0.91 2.69
N TYR A 67 6.34 2.03 2.16
CA TYR A 67 7.29 2.87 2.90
C TYR A 67 6.67 3.41 4.19
N THR A 68 7.44 3.40 5.27
CA THR A 68 7.04 3.91 6.59
C THR A 68 7.62 5.29 6.89
N ASP A 69 8.43 5.83 5.97
CA ASP A 69 9.24 7.03 6.14
C ASP A 69 8.93 8.10 5.07
N LEU A 70 7.72 8.10 4.51
CA LEU A 70 7.33 9.02 3.43
C LEU A 70 7.59 10.50 3.74
N PRO A 71 7.31 11.05 4.95
CA PRO A 71 7.68 12.42 5.29
C PRO A 71 9.19 12.67 5.22
N SER A 72 10.01 11.70 5.64
CA SER A 72 11.48 11.81 5.60
C SER A 72 12.05 11.78 4.18
N ARG A 73 11.26 11.34 3.19
CA ARG A 73 11.63 11.36 1.78
C ARG A 73 11.36 12.70 1.10
N LEU A 74 10.70 13.63 1.78
CA LEU A 74 10.56 15.03 1.36
C LEU A 74 10.99 15.98 2.51
N PRO A 75 12.25 15.88 2.98
CA PRO A 75 12.65 16.44 4.27
C PRO A 75 12.67 17.98 4.32
N THR A 76 12.91 18.65 3.19
CA THR A 76 12.95 20.13 3.15
C THR A 76 11.58 20.76 3.38
N GLN A 77 10.49 20.04 3.10
CA GLN A 77 9.11 20.53 3.16
C GLN A 77 8.31 19.98 4.36
N ALA A 78 8.81 18.92 5.00
CA ALA A 78 8.15 18.22 6.09
C ALA A 78 7.98 19.07 7.36
#